data_AF-A0ABD0PQ86-F1
#
_entry.id   AF-A0ABD0PQ86-F1
#
_cell.length_a   1.000
_cell.length_b   1.000
_cell.length_c   1.000
_cell.angle_alpha   90.00
_cell.angle_beta   90.00
_cell.angle_gamma   90.00
#
_symmetry.space_group_name_H-M   'P 1'
#
loop_
_entity.id
_entity.type
_entity.pdbx_description
1 polymer ?
#
loop_
_entity_poly.entity_id
_entity_poly.type
_entity_poly.pdbx_seq_one_letter_code
_entity_poly.pdbx_strand_id
1 'polypeptide(L)'
;VLLDKRFRAECKNYGVIIPYPPSNRYETLLKQRHVQLLGRSIDLNRLITQRISAAMYKSLDQAISRFESEDLTSIVELEWLMEINRLTHRLLSKHMTLDSFDAMFREANHNVSAPYGRITLHVFWELNFDFLPNYCYNGSTNRFVRTAIPFTQEPQRDKPANVQPYYLYGSKPLNIAYSHIYSSYRNFVGPPHFKTICRLLGYQGIAVVMEELLKI
;
A
#
# COMPACT_ATOMS: atom_id res chain seq x y z
N VAL A 1 -10.14 11.86 3.84
CA VAL A 1 -11.13 11.57 2.78
C VAL A 1 -11.56 10.11 2.81
N LEU A 2 -10.63 9.16 2.74
CA LEU A 2 -10.95 7.72 2.74
C LEU A 2 -11.15 7.09 4.13
N LEU A 3 -10.70 7.75 5.21
CA LEU A 3 -10.93 7.23 6.56
C LEU A 3 -12.43 7.22 6.87
N ASP A 4 -12.93 6.07 7.34
CA ASP A 4 -14.34 5.86 7.59
C ASP A 4 -14.92 6.92 8.54
N LYS A 5 -16.13 7.40 8.19
CA LYS A 5 -16.80 8.47 8.93
C LYS A 5 -17.37 7.96 10.25
N ARG A 6 -17.84 6.71 10.31
CA ARG A 6 -18.36 6.12 11.55
C ARG A 6 -17.22 5.88 12.53
N PHE A 7 -16.12 5.31 12.07
CA PHE A 7 -14.90 5.16 12.87
C PHE A 7 -14.44 6.50 13.49
N ARG A 8 -14.40 7.58 12.69
CA ARG A 8 -14.06 8.92 13.22
C ARG A 8 -15.04 9.41 14.29
N ALA A 9 -16.34 9.16 14.13
CA ALA A 9 -17.34 9.56 15.11
C ALA A 9 -17.20 8.76 16.42
N GLU A 10 -16.94 7.46 16.33
CA GLU A 10 -16.69 6.61 17.49
C GLU A 10 -15.41 7.02 18.22
N CYS A 11 -14.29 7.24 17.53
CA CYS A 11 -13.06 7.73 18.16
C CYS A 11 -13.30 9.02 18.94
N LYS A 12 -14.11 9.94 18.38
CA LYS A 12 -14.47 11.20 19.06
C LYS A 12 -15.27 10.93 20.35
N ASN A 13 -16.18 9.95 20.35
CA ASN A 13 -16.93 9.57 21.54
C ASN A 13 -16.03 8.98 22.64
N TYR A 14 -14.95 8.29 22.26
CA TYR A 14 -13.92 7.79 23.17
C TYR A 14 -12.82 8.81 23.53
N GLY A 15 -12.99 10.09 23.15
CA GLY A 15 -12.03 11.16 23.46
C GLY A 15 -10.79 11.22 22.54
N VAL A 16 -10.71 10.36 21.52
CA VAL A 16 -9.62 10.34 20.54
C VAL A 16 -10.01 11.17 19.31
N ILE A 17 -9.48 12.38 19.21
CA ILE A 17 -9.78 13.28 18.08
C ILE A 17 -8.76 13.04 16.95
N ILE A 18 -9.25 12.59 15.79
CA ILE A 18 -8.45 12.54 14.55
C ILE A 18 -8.72 13.84 13.78
N PRO A 19 -7.83 14.85 13.87
CA PRO A 19 -8.09 16.16 13.27
C PRO A 19 -8.24 16.05 11.76
N TYR A 20 -9.12 16.90 11.20
CA TYR A 20 -9.12 17.14 9.77
C TYR A 20 -7.88 17.96 9.41
N PRO A 21 -7.20 17.66 8.29
CA PRO A 21 -6.09 18.47 7.84
C PRO A 21 -6.58 19.90 7.54
N PRO A 22 -5.83 20.94 7.92
CA PRO A 22 -6.20 22.31 7.59
C PRO A 22 -6.15 22.53 6.07
N SER A 23 -7.14 23.26 5.55
CA SER A 23 -7.15 23.65 4.14
C SER A 23 -6.01 24.62 3.86
N ASN A 24 -5.31 24.44 2.73
CA ASN A 24 -4.24 25.32 2.29
C ASN A 24 -4.44 25.71 0.82
N ARG A 25 -3.84 26.83 0.41
CA ARG A 25 -4.00 27.42 -0.93
C ARG A 25 -2.75 27.24 -1.78
N TYR A 26 -2.47 26.00 -2.16
CA TYR A 26 -1.32 25.67 -3.03
C TYR A 26 -1.60 25.89 -4.52
N GLU A 27 -2.86 26.04 -4.93
CA GLU A 27 -3.24 26.12 -6.34
C GLU A 27 -2.55 27.26 -7.10
N THR A 28 -2.40 28.43 -6.47
CA THR A 28 -1.78 29.59 -7.11
C THR A 28 -0.30 29.36 -7.41
N LEU A 29 0.41 28.70 -6.49
CA LEU A 29 1.81 28.30 -6.67
C LEU A 29 1.96 27.22 -7.72
N LEU A 30 1.07 26.21 -7.70
CA LEU A 30 1.07 25.12 -8.68
C LEU A 30 0.76 25.61 -10.09
N LYS A 31 0.06 26.74 -10.28
CA LYS A 31 -0.22 27.31 -11.60
C LYS A 31 0.93 28.16 -12.16
N GLN A 32 1.94 28.51 -11.38
CA GLN A 32 3.04 29.37 -11.82
C GLN A 32 3.96 28.63 -12.81
N ARG A 33 4.00 29.12 -14.06
CA ARG A 33 4.87 28.59 -15.12
C ARG A 33 6.00 29.53 -15.55
N HIS A 34 5.94 30.80 -15.14
CA HIS A 34 6.88 31.84 -15.58
C HIS A 34 7.20 32.83 -14.46
N VAL A 35 7.80 32.35 -13.37
CA VAL A 35 8.24 33.23 -12.27
C VAL A 35 9.53 33.94 -12.67
N GLN A 36 9.53 35.27 -12.71
CA GLN A 36 10.72 36.05 -13.01
C GLN A 36 11.57 36.21 -11.75
N LEU A 37 12.80 35.71 -11.78
CA LEU A 37 13.74 35.84 -10.67
C LEU A 37 15.17 35.96 -11.21
N LEU A 38 15.87 37.04 -10.83
CA LEU A 38 17.25 37.32 -11.26
C LEU A 38 17.45 37.25 -12.78
N GLY A 39 16.50 37.80 -13.56
CA GLY A 39 16.54 37.82 -15.02
C GLY A 39 16.22 36.48 -15.69
N ARG A 40 15.86 35.43 -14.95
CA ARG A 40 15.44 34.13 -15.48
C ARG A 40 13.94 33.93 -15.30
N SER A 41 13.32 33.28 -16.29
CA SER A 41 11.94 32.77 -16.17
C SER A 41 11.98 31.34 -15.66
N ILE A 42 11.39 31.10 -14.49
CA ILE A 42 11.38 29.80 -13.80
C ILE A 42 9.99 29.18 -13.90
N ASP A 43 9.93 27.97 -14.47
CA ASP A 43 8.72 27.13 -14.41
C ASP A 43 8.67 26.39 -13.07
N LEU A 44 7.94 26.98 -12.13
CA LEU A 44 7.77 26.43 -10.78
C LEU A 44 6.93 25.15 -10.80
N ASN A 45 5.89 25.09 -11.65
CA ASN A 45 5.06 23.89 -11.82
C ASN A 45 5.93 22.70 -12.23
N ARG A 46 6.83 22.87 -13.20
CA ARG A 46 7.73 21.79 -13.66
C ARG A 46 8.63 21.27 -12.55
N LEU A 47 9.26 22.18 -11.79
CA LEU A 47 10.16 21.80 -10.68
C LEU A 47 9.43 21.08 -9.54
N ILE A 48 8.22 21.55 -9.21
CA ILE A 48 7.38 20.90 -8.19
C ILE A 48 6.95 19.51 -8.68
N THR A 49 6.53 19.40 -9.95
CA THR A 49 6.10 18.13 -10.56
C THR A 49 7.20 17.08 -10.49
N GLN A 50 8.45 17.44 -10.79
CA GLN A 50 9.60 16.53 -10.67
C GLN A 50 9.76 15.97 -9.25
N ARG A 51 9.66 16.84 -8.24
CA ARG A 51 9.78 16.43 -6.83
C ARG A 51 8.60 15.57 -6.37
N ILE A 52 7.39 15.91 -6.80
CA ILE A 52 6.18 15.18 -6.46
C ILE A 52 6.15 13.81 -7.15
N SER A 53 6.58 13.72 -8.41
CA SER A 53 6.72 12.45 -9.12
C SER A 53 7.66 11.52 -8.36
N ALA A 54 8.87 11.98 -8.00
CA ALA A 54 9.82 11.21 -7.20
C ALA A 54 9.24 10.80 -5.83
N ALA A 55 8.48 11.69 -5.18
CA ALA A 55 7.83 11.38 -3.90
C ALA A 55 6.74 10.31 -4.06
N MET A 56 5.97 10.33 -5.14
CA MET A 56 4.95 9.32 -5.45
C MET A 56 5.57 7.95 -5.74
N TYR A 57 6.65 7.90 -6.52
CA TYR A 57 7.43 6.67 -6.73
C TYR A 57 7.93 6.09 -5.41
N LYS A 58 8.48 6.96 -4.55
CA LYS A 58 8.93 6.57 -3.22
C LYS A 58 7.76 6.05 -2.36
N SER A 59 6.59 6.69 -2.35
CA SER A 59 5.44 6.18 -1.60
C SER A 59 4.99 4.79 -2.06
N LEU A 60 5.00 4.53 -3.38
CA LEU A 60 4.64 3.22 -3.93
C LEU A 60 5.67 2.15 -3.57
N ASP A 61 6.95 2.46 -3.73
CA ASP A 61 8.05 1.57 -3.36
C ASP A 61 8.03 1.21 -1.86
N GLN A 62 7.79 2.19 -0.98
CA GLN A 62 7.73 1.96 0.45
C GLN A 62 6.51 1.13 0.86
N ALA A 63 5.39 1.28 0.15
CA ALA A 63 4.22 0.46 0.39
C ALA A 63 4.46 -1.02 0.02
N ILE A 64 5.13 -1.28 -1.10
CA ILE A 64 5.51 -2.64 -1.52
C ILE A 64 6.59 -3.22 -0.59
N SER A 65 7.61 -2.44 -0.25
CA SER A 65 8.68 -2.88 0.67
C SER A 65 8.14 -3.20 2.07
N ARG A 66 7.10 -2.48 2.52
CA ARG A 66 6.39 -2.79 3.78
C ARG A 66 5.66 -4.14 3.69
N PHE A 67 5.04 -4.45 2.55
CA PHE A 67 4.41 -5.75 2.33
C PHE A 67 5.44 -6.90 2.35
N GLU A 68 6.59 -6.71 1.70
CA GLU A 68 7.69 -7.69 1.69
C GLU A 68 8.27 -7.99 3.08
N SER A 69 8.13 -7.05 4.02
CA SER A 69 8.57 -7.23 5.42
C SER A 69 7.54 -7.91 6.32
N GLU A 70 6.33 -8.19 5.83
CA GLU A 70 5.21 -8.70 6.63
C GLU A 70 4.64 -10.01 6.05
N ASP A 71 3.75 -10.64 6.82
CA ASP A 71 3.10 -11.89 6.42
C ASP A 71 1.99 -11.68 5.37
N LEU A 72 1.45 -12.78 4.83
CA LEU A 72 0.39 -12.73 3.82
C LEU A 72 -0.84 -11.92 4.24
N THR A 73 -1.13 -11.81 5.55
CA THR A 73 -2.31 -11.09 6.04
C THR A 73 -2.25 -9.58 5.77
N SER A 74 -1.03 -9.04 5.66
CA SER A 74 -0.76 -7.63 5.38
C SER A 74 -1.13 -7.19 3.96
N ILE A 75 -1.50 -8.12 3.08
CA ILE A 75 -1.89 -7.77 1.69
C ILE A 75 -3.11 -6.85 1.63
N VAL A 76 -4.01 -6.95 2.62
CA VAL A 76 -5.17 -6.05 2.74
C VAL A 76 -4.71 -4.63 3.08
N GLU A 77 -3.70 -4.49 3.94
CA GLU A 77 -3.09 -3.20 4.26
C GLU A 77 -2.44 -2.58 3.02
N LEU A 78 -1.71 -3.38 2.24
CA LEU A 78 -1.13 -2.96 0.97
C LEU A 78 -2.20 -2.43 0.01
N GLU A 79 -3.32 -3.14 -0.16
CA GLU A 79 -4.40 -2.73 -1.07
C GLU A 79 -4.95 -1.35 -0.73
N TRP A 80 -5.21 -1.12 0.55
CA TRP A 80 -5.72 0.17 1.00
C TRP A 80 -4.68 1.28 0.85
N LEU A 81 -3.41 0.99 1.14
CA LEU A 81 -2.33 1.95 0.92
C LEU A 81 -2.16 2.28 -0.57
N MET A 82 -2.37 1.31 -1.46
CA MET A 82 -2.44 1.54 -2.90
C MET A 82 -3.62 2.43 -3.30
N GLU A 83 -4.80 2.24 -2.70
CA GLU A 83 -5.97 3.09 -2.98
C GLU A 83 -5.76 4.53 -2.49
N ILE A 84 -5.06 4.72 -1.36
CA ILE A 84 -4.67 6.05 -0.86
C ILE A 84 -3.68 6.72 -1.82
N ASN A 85 -2.67 5.98 -2.31
CA ASN A 85 -1.74 6.48 -3.31
C ASN A 85 -2.46 6.82 -4.62
N ARG A 86 -3.42 6.00 -5.06
CA ARG A 86 -4.26 6.25 -6.25
C ARG A 86 -5.10 7.51 -6.10
N LEU A 87 -5.70 7.74 -4.93
CA LEU A 87 -6.41 8.99 -4.64
C LEU A 87 -5.46 10.19 -4.63
N THR A 88 -4.27 10.05 -4.02
CA THR A 88 -3.25 11.10 -4.00
C THR A 88 -2.83 11.49 -5.42
N HIS A 89 -2.52 10.51 -6.28
CA HIS A 89 -2.24 10.72 -7.69
C HIS A 89 -3.37 11.47 -8.42
N ARG A 90 -4.63 11.06 -8.20
CA ARG A 90 -5.80 11.72 -8.81
C ARG A 90 -5.96 13.18 -8.38
N LEU A 91 -5.68 13.48 -7.10
CA LEU A 91 -5.76 14.86 -6.58
C LEU A 91 -4.64 15.74 -7.15
N LEU A 92 -3.42 15.20 -7.24
CA LEU A 92 -2.26 15.90 -7.79
C LEU A 92 -2.41 16.15 -9.29
N SER A 93 -2.89 15.15 -10.05
CA SER A 93 -3.08 15.21 -11.51
C SER A 93 -4.04 16.31 -11.96
N LYS A 94 -4.83 16.91 -11.06
CA LYS A 94 -5.65 18.10 -11.36
C LYS A 94 -4.83 19.36 -11.63
N HIS A 95 -3.60 19.42 -11.13
CA HIS A 95 -2.77 20.63 -11.14
C HIS A 95 -1.40 20.42 -11.80
N MET A 96 -0.99 19.18 -12.02
CA MET A 96 0.30 18.83 -12.62
C MET A 96 0.19 17.61 -13.54
N THR A 97 1.15 17.46 -14.44
CA THR A 97 1.23 16.33 -15.37
C THR A 97 2.13 15.25 -14.78
N LEU A 98 1.53 14.18 -14.26
CA LEU A 98 2.24 13.00 -13.77
C LEU A 98 2.09 11.85 -14.76
N ASP A 99 3.01 10.89 -14.68
CA ASP A 99 2.86 9.61 -15.37
C ASP A 99 1.60 8.89 -14.90
N SER A 100 1.09 7.97 -15.73
CA SER A 100 -0.10 7.21 -15.34
C SER A 100 0.16 6.40 -14.07
N PHE A 101 -0.83 6.34 -13.17
CA PHE A 101 -0.69 5.60 -11.91
C PHE A 101 -0.27 4.14 -12.15
N ASP A 102 -0.84 3.48 -13.17
CA ASP A 102 -0.53 2.09 -13.47
C ASP A 102 0.91 1.91 -13.97
N ALA A 103 1.48 2.88 -14.70
CA ALA A 103 2.89 2.87 -15.07
C ALA A 103 3.79 3.03 -13.84
N MET A 104 3.51 4.01 -12.99
CA MET A 104 4.28 4.23 -11.75
C MET A 104 4.22 3.00 -10.83
N PHE A 105 3.06 2.36 -10.73
CA PHE A 105 2.85 1.16 -9.93
C PHE A 105 3.61 -0.05 -10.50
N ARG A 106 3.53 -0.28 -11.82
CA ARG A 106 4.27 -1.39 -12.46
C ARG A 106 5.77 -1.22 -12.28
N GLU A 107 6.27 0.00 -12.41
CA GLU A 107 7.68 0.31 -12.19
C GLU A 107 8.09 0.04 -10.74
N ALA A 108 7.35 0.54 -9.74
CA ALA A 108 7.64 0.26 -8.33
C ALA A 108 7.54 -1.23 -7.97
N ASN A 109 6.63 -1.95 -8.62
CA ASN A 109 6.47 -3.40 -8.46
C ASN A 109 7.49 -4.22 -9.27
N HIS A 110 8.43 -3.58 -9.97
CA HIS A 110 9.39 -4.20 -10.89
C HIS A 110 8.72 -5.09 -11.98
N ASN A 111 7.48 -4.77 -12.35
CA ASN A 111 6.64 -5.52 -13.28
C ASN A 111 6.57 -4.85 -14.67
N VAL A 112 7.69 -4.26 -15.11
CA VAL A 112 7.83 -3.62 -16.43
C VAL A 112 8.73 -4.47 -17.32
N SER A 113 9.91 -4.83 -16.83
CA SER A 113 10.89 -5.68 -17.53
C SER A 113 10.81 -7.14 -17.11
N ALA A 114 10.16 -7.46 -16.00
CA ALA A 114 9.97 -8.80 -15.49
C ALA A 114 8.50 -9.25 -15.63
N PRO A 115 8.25 -10.56 -15.85
CA PRO A 115 6.90 -11.11 -15.97
C PRO A 115 6.13 -11.16 -14.64
N TYR A 116 6.84 -11.16 -13.51
CA TYR A 116 6.26 -11.22 -12.17
C TYR A 116 6.80 -10.07 -11.34
N GLY A 117 5.89 -9.32 -10.73
CA GLY A 117 6.24 -8.24 -9.83
C GLY A 117 6.61 -8.74 -8.44
N ARG A 118 7.23 -7.83 -7.67
CA ARG A 118 7.58 -7.99 -6.26
C ARG A 118 6.45 -8.56 -5.41
N ILE A 119 5.23 -8.03 -5.57
CA ILE A 119 4.04 -8.48 -4.82
C ILE A 119 3.73 -9.96 -5.11
N THR A 120 3.79 -10.39 -6.36
CA THR A 120 3.49 -11.78 -6.75
C THR A 120 4.52 -12.74 -6.17
N LEU A 121 5.79 -12.37 -6.24
CA LEU A 121 6.89 -13.17 -5.68
C LEU A 121 6.78 -13.28 -4.16
N HIS A 122 6.44 -12.18 -3.46
CA HIS A 122 6.25 -12.20 -2.02
C HIS A 122 5.04 -13.05 -1.60
N VAL A 123 3.92 -12.96 -2.33
CA VAL A 123 2.76 -13.83 -2.07
C VAL A 123 3.13 -15.30 -2.23
N PHE A 124 3.88 -15.67 -3.27
CA PHE A 124 4.35 -17.03 -3.44
C PHE A 124 5.27 -17.48 -2.29
N TRP A 125 6.22 -16.64 -1.90
CA TRP A 125 7.15 -16.91 -0.79
C TRP A 125 6.39 -17.15 0.52
N GLU A 126 5.46 -16.26 0.87
CA GLU A 126 4.64 -16.38 2.08
C GLU A 126 3.69 -17.58 2.03
N LEU A 127 3.16 -17.93 0.85
CA LEU A 127 2.35 -19.13 0.70
C LEU A 127 3.16 -20.40 1.04
N ASN A 128 4.37 -20.50 0.50
CA ASN A 128 5.21 -21.68 0.66
C ASN A 128 5.78 -21.81 2.08
N PHE A 129 6.29 -20.71 2.65
CA PHE A 129 7.06 -20.75 3.90
C PHE A 129 6.25 -20.46 5.18
N ASP A 130 5.09 -19.81 5.09
CA ASP A 130 4.27 -19.49 6.27
C ASP A 130 2.85 -20.05 6.16
N PHE A 131 2.13 -19.77 5.07
CA PHE A 131 0.71 -20.12 4.95
C PHE A 131 0.44 -21.62 5.00
N LEU A 132 1.07 -22.40 4.12
CA LEU A 132 0.87 -23.85 4.05
C LEU A 132 1.26 -24.58 5.35
N PRO A 133 2.41 -24.33 5.99
CA PRO A 133 2.79 -25.05 7.20
C PRO A 133 2.06 -24.57 8.47
N ASN A 134 1.66 -23.29 8.56
CA ASN A 134 1.23 -22.70 9.82
C ASN A 134 -0.26 -22.34 9.91
N TYR A 135 -1.07 -22.58 8.87
CA TYR A 135 -2.50 -22.23 8.90
C TYR A 135 -3.43 -23.45 8.84
N CYS A 136 -4.49 -23.41 9.64
CA CYS A 136 -5.54 -24.41 9.67
C CYS A 136 -6.83 -23.86 9.06
N TYR A 137 -7.41 -24.58 8.10
CA TYR A 137 -8.67 -24.21 7.47
C TYR A 137 -9.87 -24.59 8.34
N ASN A 138 -10.78 -23.66 8.57
CA ASN A 138 -12.07 -23.89 9.19
C ASN A 138 -13.19 -23.74 8.13
N GLY A 139 -13.74 -24.87 7.68
CA GLY A 139 -14.78 -24.92 6.64
C GLY A 139 -16.13 -24.31 7.05
N SER A 140 -16.42 -24.20 8.34
CA SER A 140 -17.67 -23.57 8.80
C SER A 140 -17.62 -22.04 8.72
N THR A 141 -16.43 -21.46 8.86
CA THR A 141 -16.23 -19.99 8.83
C THR A 141 -15.59 -19.50 7.53
N ASN A 142 -15.13 -20.41 6.67
CA ASN A 142 -14.34 -20.12 5.46
C ASN A 142 -13.11 -19.25 5.77
N ARG A 143 -12.42 -19.56 6.88
CA ARG A 143 -11.23 -18.81 7.33
C ARG A 143 -10.11 -19.76 7.70
N PHE A 144 -8.89 -19.30 7.45
CA PHE A 144 -7.66 -19.90 7.91
C PHE A 144 -7.19 -19.15 9.16
N VAL A 145 -6.77 -19.89 10.18
CA VAL A 145 -6.21 -19.35 11.43
C VAL A 145 -4.87 -19.99 11.70
N ARG A 146 -3.96 -19.26 12.35
CA ARG A 146 -2.64 -19.81 12.73
C ARG A 146 -2.82 -20.98 13.68
N THR A 147 -2.06 -22.05 13.47
CA THR A 147 -1.98 -23.20 14.38
C THR A 147 -1.40 -22.78 15.73
N ALA A 148 -1.84 -23.42 16.82
CA ALA A 148 -1.26 -23.18 18.15
C ALA A 148 0.13 -23.79 18.32
N ILE A 149 0.47 -24.79 17.48
CA ILE A 149 1.76 -25.49 17.51
C ILE A 149 2.42 -25.22 16.15
N PRO A 150 3.47 -24.37 16.07
CA PRO A 150 4.13 -24.09 14.81
C PRO A 150 4.84 -25.35 14.30
N PHE A 151 4.47 -25.81 13.11
CA PHE A 151 5.12 -26.95 12.45
C PHE A 151 6.43 -26.55 11.77
N THR A 152 6.63 -25.25 11.52
CA THR A 152 7.84 -24.68 10.91
C THR A 152 8.18 -23.37 11.62
N GLN A 153 9.48 -23.05 11.70
CA GLN A 153 9.90 -21.75 12.24
C GLN A 153 9.40 -20.63 11.33
N GLU A 154 8.87 -19.56 11.92
CA GLU A 154 8.48 -18.38 11.14
C GLU A 154 9.71 -17.83 10.41
N PRO A 155 9.58 -17.50 9.11
CA PRO A 155 10.70 -16.94 8.36
C PRO A 155 11.15 -15.63 9.01
N GLN A 156 12.46 -15.45 9.15
CA GLN A 156 13.01 -14.19 9.61
C GLN A 156 12.74 -13.13 8.55
N ARG A 157 11.91 -12.14 8.89
CA ARG A 157 11.59 -11.00 8.02
C ARG A 157 12.44 -9.79 8.39
N ASP A 158 12.98 -9.11 7.39
CA ASP A 158 13.67 -7.84 7.60
C ASP A 158 12.68 -6.77 8.04
N LYS A 159 13.06 -5.94 9.01
CA LYS A 159 12.17 -4.87 9.49
C LYS A 159 12.03 -3.79 8.42
N PRO A 160 10.80 -3.27 8.18
CA PRO A 160 10.61 -2.18 7.25
C PRO A 160 11.36 -0.93 7.71
N ALA A 161 11.89 -0.16 6.75
CA ALA A 161 12.52 1.12 7.04
C ALA A 161 11.54 2.09 7.70
N ASN A 162 12.00 2.90 8.64
CA ASN A 162 11.17 3.92 9.26
C ASN A 162 11.03 5.12 8.30
N VAL A 163 9.84 5.30 7.75
CA VAL A 163 9.54 6.32 6.75
C VAL A 163 8.76 7.46 7.37
N GLN A 164 8.95 8.67 6.83
CA GLN A 164 8.14 9.81 7.22
C GLN A 164 6.64 9.55 6.96
N PRO A 165 5.72 10.00 7.85
CA PRO A 165 4.30 9.65 7.77
C PRO A 165 3.60 10.01 6.46
N TYR A 166 4.10 11.03 5.75
CA TYR A 166 3.52 11.50 4.50
C TYR A 166 3.76 10.57 3.29
N TYR A 167 4.70 9.62 3.40
CA TYR A 167 4.86 8.53 2.41
C TYR A 167 3.93 7.33 2.69
N LEU A 168 3.24 7.33 3.83
CA LEU A 168 2.29 6.28 4.24
C LEU A 168 0.85 6.82 4.19
N TYR A 169 0.21 7.00 5.34
CA TYR A 169 -1.19 7.44 5.43
C TYR A 169 -1.34 8.96 5.59
N GLY A 170 -0.23 9.72 5.53
CA GLY A 170 -0.21 11.19 5.56
C GLY A 170 0.29 11.77 6.87
N SER A 171 -0.16 11.26 8.02
CA SER A 171 0.19 11.79 9.34
C SER A 171 0.23 10.70 10.41
N LYS A 172 0.91 10.96 11.54
CA LYS A 172 1.01 9.98 12.64
C LYS A 172 -0.37 9.49 13.15
N PRO A 173 -1.36 10.37 13.40
CA PRO A 173 -2.69 9.91 13.82
C PRO A 173 -3.39 9.05 12.77
N LEU A 174 -3.20 9.35 11.48
CA LEU A 174 -3.76 8.53 10.40
C LEU A 174 -3.07 7.17 10.31
N ASN A 175 -1.75 7.11 10.44
CA ASN A 175 -1.01 5.84 10.47
C ASN A 175 -1.51 4.93 11.59
N ILE A 176 -1.72 5.48 12.80
CA ILE A 176 -2.25 4.74 13.95
C ILE A 176 -3.69 4.28 13.66
N ALA A 177 -4.56 5.17 13.20
CA ALA A 177 -5.95 4.84 12.89
C ALA A 177 -6.07 3.70 11.88
N TYR A 178 -5.33 3.78 10.78
CA TYR A 178 -5.33 2.73 9.76
C TYR A 178 -4.71 1.42 10.27
N SER A 179 -3.61 1.47 11.03
CA SER A 179 -3.03 0.29 11.67
C SER A 179 -4.05 -0.45 12.56
N HIS A 180 -4.86 0.28 13.33
CA HIS A 180 -5.93 -0.32 14.14
C HIS A 180 -7.08 -0.90 13.30
N ILE A 181 -7.40 -0.30 12.14
CA ILE A 181 -8.40 -0.89 11.24
C ILE A 181 -7.85 -2.20 10.65
N TYR A 182 -6.57 -2.24 10.27
CA TYR A 182 -5.96 -3.44 9.68
C TYR A 182 -5.64 -4.55 10.69
N SER A 183 -5.47 -4.23 11.98
CA SER A 183 -5.25 -5.27 12.99
C SER A 183 -6.39 -6.30 13.03
N SER A 184 -7.60 -5.89 12.64
CA SER A 184 -8.77 -6.79 12.50
C SER A 184 -8.57 -7.86 11.42
N TYR A 185 -7.67 -7.66 10.47
CA TYR A 185 -7.38 -8.57 9.35
C TYR A 185 -6.09 -9.38 9.54
N ARG A 186 -5.35 -9.21 10.64
CA ARG A 186 -4.07 -9.92 10.86
C ARG A 186 -4.19 -11.33 11.45
N ASN A 187 -5.30 -11.63 12.12
CA ASN A 187 -5.45 -12.89 12.86
C ASN A 187 -6.08 -14.03 12.04
N PHE A 188 -6.42 -13.78 10.78
CA PHE A 188 -7.00 -14.79 9.89
C PHE A 188 -6.65 -14.48 8.44
N VAL A 189 -6.72 -15.50 7.59
CA VAL A 189 -6.76 -15.34 6.13
C VAL A 189 -8.11 -15.84 5.64
N GLY A 190 -8.81 -15.05 4.84
CA GLY A 190 -10.14 -15.40 4.36
C GLY A 190 -10.54 -14.70 3.07
N PRO A 191 -11.84 -14.62 2.76
CA PRO A 191 -12.34 -13.99 1.54
C PRO A 191 -11.78 -12.58 1.23
N PRO A 192 -11.62 -11.65 2.20
CA PRO A 192 -11.04 -10.34 1.88
C PRO A 192 -9.60 -10.46 1.36
N HIS A 193 -8.77 -11.28 2.00
CA HIS A 193 -7.37 -11.50 1.58
C HIS A 193 -7.29 -12.15 0.20
N PHE A 194 -8.06 -13.21 -0.04
CA PHE A 194 -8.06 -13.88 -1.36
C PHE A 194 -8.57 -12.96 -2.47
N LYS A 195 -9.57 -12.12 -2.20
CA LYS A 195 -10.04 -11.13 -3.16
C LYS A 195 -8.94 -10.15 -3.54
N THR A 196 -8.18 -9.67 -2.55
CA THR A 196 -7.05 -8.78 -2.78
C THR A 196 -5.93 -9.46 -3.56
N ILE A 197 -5.57 -10.70 -3.18
CA ILE A 197 -4.58 -11.53 -3.88
C ILE A 197 -4.96 -11.65 -5.36
N CYS A 198 -6.20 -12.06 -5.66
CA CYS A 198 -6.67 -12.20 -7.04
C CYS A 198 -6.58 -10.89 -7.83
N ARG A 199 -6.89 -9.76 -7.19
CA ARG A 199 -6.84 -8.44 -7.84
C ARG A 199 -5.41 -7.99 -8.14
N LEU A 200 -4.46 -8.24 -7.23
CA LEU A 200 -3.07 -7.79 -7.36
C LEU A 200 -2.23 -8.70 -8.24
N LEU A 201 -2.48 -10.02 -8.22
CA LEU A 201 -1.73 -10.99 -9.03
C LEU A 201 -2.25 -11.07 -10.47
N GLY A 202 -3.55 -10.86 -10.68
CA GLY A 202 -4.20 -11.07 -11.97
C GLY A 202 -4.06 -12.52 -12.49
N TYR A 203 -4.47 -12.76 -13.73
CA TYR A 203 -4.47 -14.11 -14.30
C TYR A 203 -3.07 -14.74 -14.34
N GLN A 204 -2.07 -13.96 -14.77
CA GLN A 204 -0.70 -14.45 -14.92
C GLN A 204 -0.07 -14.81 -13.57
N GLY A 205 -0.26 -13.98 -12.54
CA GLY A 205 0.27 -14.28 -11.21
C GLY A 205 -0.42 -15.48 -10.57
N ILE A 206 -1.75 -15.62 -10.73
CA ILE A 206 -2.49 -16.79 -10.21
C ILE A 206 -2.02 -18.07 -10.89
N ALA A 207 -1.83 -18.05 -12.22
CA ALA A 207 -1.39 -19.22 -12.98
C ALA A 207 -0.06 -19.75 -12.44
N VAL A 208 0.92 -18.87 -12.23
CA VAL A 208 2.23 -19.27 -11.72
C VAL A 208 2.20 -19.72 -10.28
N VAL A 209 1.45 -19.06 -9.41
CA VAL A 209 1.28 -19.54 -8.03
C VAL A 209 0.66 -20.94 -8.03
N MET A 210 -0.34 -21.20 -8.88
CA MET A 210 -0.94 -22.53 -8.99
C MET A 210 0.04 -23.57 -9.55
N GLU A 211 0.78 -23.25 -10.60
CA GLU A 211 1.78 -24.14 -11.18
C GLU A 211 2.89 -24.51 -10.18
N GLU A 212 3.37 -23.55 -9.40
CA GLU A 212 4.39 -23.80 -8.39
C GLU A 212 3.84 -24.56 -7.19
N LEU A 213 2.59 -24.31 -6.78
CA LEU A 213 1.92 -25.08 -5.73
C LEU A 213 1.69 -26.55 -6.13
N LEU A 214 1.53 -26.85 -7.41
CA LEU A 214 1.41 -28.22 -7.92
C LEU A 214 2.75 -28.97 -7.96
N LYS A 215 3.88 -28.27 -7.88
CA LYS A 215 5.23 -28.87 -7.89
C LYS A 215 5.73 -29.25 -6.49
N ILE A 216 5.04 -28.77 -5.44
CA ILE A 216 5.31 -29.08 -4.02
C ILE A 216 4.58 -30.39 -3.67
#